data_AF-A0A146MDT3-F1
#
_entry.id   AF-A0A146MDT3-F1
#
_cell.length_a   1.000
_cell.length_b   1.000
_cell.length_c   1.000
_cell.angle_alpha   90.00
_cell.angle_beta   90.00
_cell.angle_gamma   90.00
#
_symmetry.space_group_name_H-M   'P 1'
#
loop_
_entity.id
_entity.type
_entity.pdbx_description
1 polymer ?
#
loop_
_entity_poly.entity_id
_entity_poly.type
_entity_poly.pdbx_seq_one_letter_code
_entity_poly.pdbx_strand_id
1 'polypeptide(L)'
;NYSCETDSIKLTASLSNWCPKDEEISHEKWIRMLVVSILECCDRSSFFNCLIPIAESQVDVAEGLLPYLAKMILKYNDRCSPLLNHKVNKFFEKHYRIKQKGDTHSTSIYMDRATVQSMLSFVNFCRLTELSSNEGTQQLSLNYFHVGSAAKYCNAFFTAILYSELWMDSELREYADSKGYSITSPLEKLSDVSKTDAQVLQSLLWESYEKIGENDAVHGCGDVHIATAQGRMKFYVQMKNWSQVINECELLRDDIYNDYLVYALRMSGKYKMAAEQSKKHDYECAWRLSNWTLEANEDDYSGLLYSAIMSIRTESSNETRDLYVNKARDFVVDNYLAHASLEVANSIYEPLAKLRTLREVTEEPGASIPHDASYFTRDVDKWEHLEPILSARMILSNPACQAVTSLEAAALARKAGAFLIAHKFLQGAESFETTVRHQAVLEEAKLVWESGCSLRAKYLLKELLTQKNMSPTVHANALITYGTWLA
;
A
#
# COMPACT_ATOMS: atom_id res chain seq x y z
N ASN A 1 40.81 -26.82 2.18
CA ASN A 1 41.74 -26.19 1.23
C ASN A 1 41.26 -26.43 -0.19
N TYR A 2 40.23 -25.70 -0.64
CA TYR A 2 39.93 -25.56 -2.06
C TYR A 2 40.47 -24.18 -2.46
N SER A 3 41.77 -24.10 -2.73
CA SER A 3 42.36 -22.92 -3.37
C SER A 3 41.91 -22.97 -4.83
N CYS A 4 40.93 -22.16 -5.19
CA CYS A 4 40.64 -21.92 -6.59
C CYS A 4 41.67 -20.89 -7.05
N GLU A 5 42.66 -21.31 -7.83
CA GLU A 5 43.56 -20.38 -8.50
C GLU A 5 42.77 -19.76 -9.66
N THR A 6 42.03 -18.70 -9.37
CA THR A 6 41.30 -17.98 -10.43
C THR A 6 42.28 -17.18 -11.26
N ASP A 7 42.22 -17.32 -12.59
CA ASP A 7 42.98 -16.49 -13.54
C ASP A 7 42.58 -15.01 -13.36
N SER A 8 43.37 -14.23 -12.64
CA SER A 8 43.03 -12.85 -12.27
C SER A 8 42.76 -11.95 -13.49
N ILE A 9 43.40 -12.25 -14.64
CA ILE A 9 43.23 -11.50 -15.89
C ILE A 9 41.86 -11.80 -16.52
N LYS A 10 41.46 -13.08 -16.58
CA LYS A 10 40.14 -13.46 -17.11
C LYS A 10 39.02 -12.96 -16.20
N LEU A 11 39.23 -13.01 -14.89
CA LEU A 11 38.27 -12.50 -13.91
C LEU A 11 38.03 -10.99 -14.08
N THR A 12 39.07 -10.19 -14.36
CA THR A 12 38.89 -8.76 -14.67
C THR A 12 38.11 -8.49 -15.95
N ALA A 13 38.20 -9.37 -16.95
CA ALA A 13 37.39 -9.30 -18.16
C ALA A 13 35.92 -9.67 -17.89
N SER A 14 35.67 -10.72 -17.11
CA SER A 14 34.30 -11.11 -16.70
C SER A 14 33.64 -10.07 -15.78
N LEU A 15 34.41 -9.36 -14.97
CA LEU A 15 33.94 -8.22 -14.17
C LEU A 15 33.42 -7.05 -15.05
N SER A 16 33.78 -7.01 -16.34
CA SER A 16 33.24 -6.02 -17.26
C SER A 16 31.76 -6.29 -17.64
N ASN A 17 31.29 -7.52 -17.49
CA ASN A 17 29.91 -7.95 -17.81
C ASN A 17 28.87 -7.56 -16.74
N TRP A 18 29.31 -7.15 -15.54
CA TRP A 18 28.43 -6.66 -14.47
C TRP A 18 27.69 -5.36 -14.86
N CYS A 19 28.24 -4.60 -15.79
CA CYS A 19 27.61 -3.42 -16.37
C CYS A 19 27.56 -3.60 -17.89
N PRO A 20 26.45 -4.14 -18.44
CA PRO A 20 26.33 -4.46 -19.86
C PRO A 20 26.49 -3.20 -20.70
N LYS A 21 27.25 -3.31 -21.80
CA LYS A 21 27.48 -2.22 -22.76
C LYS A 21 26.28 -2.03 -23.68
N ASP A 22 25.65 -3.13 -24.07
CA ASP A 22 24.41 -3.10 -24.85
C ASP A 22 23.24 -2.96 -23.88
N GLU A 23 22.52 -1.86 -24.01
CA GLU A 23 21.44 -1.51 -23.09
C GLU A 23 20.18 -2.35 -23.32
N GLU A 24 20.02 -2.99 -24.47
CA GLU A 24 18.84 -3.79 -24.86
C GLU A 24 18.99 -5.31 -24.61
N ILE A 25 19.99 -5.74 -23.83
CA ILE A 25 20.14 -7.16 -23.50
C ILE A 25 19.00 -7.60 -22.57
N SER A 26 18.32 -8.69 -22.89
CA SER A 26 17.36 -9.34 -21.98
C SER A 26 18.04 -9.85 -20.71
N HIS A 27 17.37 -9.71 -19.56
CA HIS A 27 17.85 -10.17 -18.26
C HIS A 27 18.36 -11.61 -18.27
N GLU A 28 17.60 -12.54 -18.87
CA GLU A 28 17.98 -13.95 -18.91
C GLU A 28 19.32 -14.17 -19.61
N LYS A 29 19.56 -13.43 -20.70
CA LYS A 29 20.80 -13.52 -21.46
C LYS A 29 21.95 -12.90 -20.68
N TRP A 30 21.71 -11.78 -20.01
CA TRP A 30 22.72 -11.09 -19.21
C TRP A 30 23.18 -11.93 -18.01
N ILE A 31 22.26 -12.44 -17.18
CA ILE A 31 22.60 -13.20 -15.97
C ILE A 31 23.34 -14.49 -16.32
N ARG A 32 22.92 -15.20 -17.38
CA ARG A 32 23.61 -16.40 -17.89
C ARG A 32 25.02 -16.06 -18.34
N MET A 33 25.18 -15.05 -19.20
CA MET A 33 26.50 -14.62 -19.67
C MET A 33 27.41 -14.20 -18.51
N LEU A 34 26.87 -13.49 -17.53
CA LEU A 34 27.63 -13.04 -16.36
C LEU A 34 28.13 -14.22 -15.53
N VAL A 35 27.23 -15.13 -15.13
CA VAL A 35 27.56 -16.28 -14.27
C VAL A 35 28.49 -17.25 -14.98
N VAL A 36 28.22 -17.58 -16.24
CA VAL A 36 29.10 -18.46 -17.05
C VAL A 36 30.48 -17.84 -17.19
N SER A 37 30.58 -16.54 -17.49
CA SER A 37 31.88 -15.87 -17.60
C SER A 37 32.69 -15.89 -16.30
N ILE A 38 32.03 -15.92 -15.13
CA ILE A 38 32.71 -16.04 -13.83
C ILE A 38 33.12 -17.50 -13.57
N LEU A 39 32.27 -18.47 -13.90
CA LEU A 39 32.55 -19.90 -13.73
C LEU A 39 33.72 -20.36 -14.63
N GLU A 40 33.79 -19.88 -15.88
CA GLU A 40 34.88 -20.17 -16.82
C GLU A 40 36.25 -19.63 -16.37
N CYS A 41 36.27 -18.67 -15.44
CA CYS A 41 37.50 -18.16 -14.84
C CYS A 41 38.06 -19.06 -13.72
N CYS A 42 37.28 -20.05 -13.28
CA CYS A 42 37.69 -21.02 -12.26
C CYS A 42 38.45 -22.19 -12.90
N ASP A 43 39.28 -22.87 -12.10
CA ASP A 43 40.11 -23.98 -12.57
C ASP A 43 39.30 -25.09 -13.28
N ARG A 44 39.87 -25.65 -14.36
CA ARG A 44 39.24 -26.73 -15.15
C ARG A 44 38.92 -28.00 -14.34
N SER A 45 39.62 -28.22 -13.24
CA SER A 45 39.42 -29.36 -12.32
C SER A 45 38.39 -29.10 -11.22
N SER A 46 37.81 -27.90 -11.16
CA SER A 46 36.87 -27.52 -10.11
C SER A 46 35.43 -27.99 -10.39
N PHE A 47 34.69 -28.28 -9.31
CA PHE A 47 33.26 -28.58 -9.33
C PHE A 47 32.43 -27.49 -10.02
N PHE A 48 32.92 -26.24 -10.05
CA PHE A 48 32.27 -25.11 -10.70
C PHE A 48 32.00 -25.32 -12.20
N ASN A 49 32.82 -26.11 -12.90
CA ASN A 49 32.58 -26.39 -14.32
C ASN A 49 31.36 -27.29 -14.55
N CYS A 50 30.98 -28.12 -13.57
CA CYS A 50 29.75 -28.90 -13.64
C CYS A 50 28.49 -28.03 -13.53
N LEU A 51 28.61 -26.81 -13.00
CA LEU A 51 27.50 -25.86 -12.87
C LEU A 51 27.27 -25.02 -14.13
N ILE A 52 28.25 -24.95 -15.05
CA ILE A 52 28.13 -24.20 -16.31
C ILE A 52 26.91 -24.63 -17.15
N PRO A 53 26.72 -25.92 -17.50
CA PRO A 53 25.57 -26.33 -18.33
C PRO A 53 24.23 -26.11 -17.61
N ILE A 54 24.22 -26.12 -16.28
CA ILE A 54 23.02 -25.86 -15.47
C ILE A 54 22.70 -24.36 -15.48
N ALA A 55 23.70 -23.51 -15.28
CA ALA A 55 23.56 -22.05 -15.32
C ALA A 55 23.18 -21.54 -16.73
N GLU A 56 23.60 -22.22 -17.80
CA GLU A 56 23.17 -21.89 -19.17
C GLU A 56 21.70 -22.24 -19.44
N SER A 57 21.19 -23.31 -18.82
CA SER A 57 19.83 -23.81 -19.05
C SER A 57 18.79 -23.20 -18.10
N GLN A 58 19.15 -22.87 -16.86
CA GLN A 58 18.22 -22.44 -15.81
C GLN A 58 18.62 -21.07 -15.24
N VAL A 59 17.76 -20.07 -15.45
CA VAL A 59 17.97 -18.68 -15.03
C VAL A 59 17.99 -18.57 -13.51
N ASP A 60 17.03 -19.19 -12.83
CA ASP A 60 16.89 -19.16 -11.37
C ASP A 60 18.16 -19.67 -10.66
N VAL A 61 18.81 -20.69 -11.24
CA VAL A 61 20.08 -21.23 -10.71
C VAL A 61 21.22 -20.22 -10.92
N ALA A 62 21.27 -19.55 -12.08
CA ALA A 62 22.25 -18.50 -12.32
C ALA A 62 22.09 -17.32 -11.34
N GLU A 63 20.85 -16.87 -11.10
CA GLU A 63 20.54 -15.84 -10.11
C GLU A 63 20.96 -16.26 -8.69
N GLY A 64 20.64 -17.49 -8.30
CA GLY A 64 21.00 -18.03 -6.99
C GLY A 64 22.51 -18.23 -6.81
N LEU A 65 23.26 -18.54 -7.87
CA LEU A 65 24.71 -18.77 -7.82
C LEU A 65 25.51 -17.47 -7.77
N LEU A 66 25.03 -16.38 -8.40
CA LEU A 66 25.75 -15.12 -8.52
C LEU A 66 26.28 -14.58 -7.17
N PRO A 67 25.48 -14.53 -6.08
CA PRO A 67 25.97 -14.04 -4.79
C PRO A 67 27.08 -14.90 -4.17
N TYR A 68 27.03 -16.23 -4.34
CA TYR A 68 28.07 -17.12 -3.83
C TYR A 68 29.38 -16.96 -4.61
N LEU A 69 29.30 -16.84 -5.93
CA LEU A 69 30.47 -16.61 -6.78
C LEU A 69 31.14 -15.28 -6.46
N ALA A 70 30.36 -14.23 -6.25
CA ALA A 70 30.89 -12.94 -5.87
C ALA A 70 31.52 -12.93 -4.47
N LYS A 71 30.94 -13.66 -3.49
CA LYS A 71 31.59 -13.89 -2.19
C LYS A 71 32.94 -14.57 -2.35
N MET A 72 33.05 -15.54 -3.25
CA MET A 72 34.33 -16.18 -3.55
C MET A 72 35.33 -15.17 -4.13
N ILE A 73 34.89 -14.32 -5.07
CA ILE A 73 35.74 -13.25 -5.62
C ILE A 73 36.25 -12.33 -4.51
N LEU A 74 35.36 -11.87 -3.62
CA LEU A 74 35.71 -10.98 -2.52
C LEU A 74 36.64 -11.62 -1.48
N LYS A 75 36.53 -12.93 -1.24
CA LYS A 75 37.36 -13.65 -0.25
C LYS A 75 38.76 -14.00 -0.78
N TYR A 76 38.88 -14.33 -2.07
CA TYR A 76 40.11 -14.89 -2.62
C TYR A 76 40.86 -13.92 -3.55
N ASN A 77 40.26 -12.79 -3.96
CA ASN A 77 40.88 -11.84 -4.90
C ASN A 77 40.73 -10.37 -4.45
N ASP A 78 41.62 -9.92 -3.56
CA ASP A 78 41.65 -8.53 -3.07
C ASP A 78 41.75 -7.48 -4.19
N ARG A 79 42.42 -7.81 -5.30
CA ARG A 79 42.58 -6.90 -6.46
C ARG A 79 41.27 -6.67 -7.23
N CYS A 80 40.31 -7.59 -7.12
CA CYS A 80 39.05 -7.54 -7.85
C CYS A 80 37.93 -6.83 -7.08
N SER A 81 38.06 -6.74 -5.76
CA SER A 81 37.11 -6.04 -4.88
C SER A 81 36.82 -4.57 -5.28
N PRO A 82 37.83 -3.68 -5.48
CA PRO A 82 37.55 -2.30 -5.88
C PRO A 82 36.91 -2.20 -7.26
N LEU A 83 37.24 -3.12 -8.17
CA LEU A 83 36.64 -3.18 -9.50
C LEU A 83 35.17 -3.60 -9.42
N LEU A 84 34.86 -4.62 -8.61
CA LEU A 84 33.50 -5.07 -8.37
C LEU A 84 32.65 -3.95 -7.73
N ASN A 85 33.17 -3.29 -6.70
CA ASN A 85 32.55 -2.11 -6.08
C ASN A 85 32.23 -1.03 -7.10
N HIS A 86 33.21 -0.67 -7.94
CA HIS A 86 33.01 0.34 -8.98
C HIS A 86 31.92 -0.08 -9.98
N LYS A 87 31.87 -1.36 -10.39
CA LYS A 87 30.90 -1.85 -11.37
C LYS A 87 29.48 -1.89 -10.82
N VAL A 88 29.31 -2.33 -9.57
CA VAL A 88 28.01 -2.38 -8.89
C VAL A 88 27.49 -0.96 -8.67
N ASN A 89 28.33 -0.04 -8.18
CA ASN A 89 27.95 1.37 -8.02
C ASN A 89 27.58 2.01 -9.36
N LYS A 90 28.35 1.74 -10.42
CA LYS A 90 28.07 2.25 -11.77
C LYS A 90 26.74 1.73 -12.33
N PHE A 91 26.36 0.48 -12.01
CA PHE A 91 25.07 -0.07 -12.39
C PHE A 91 23.92 0.74 -11.75
N PHE A 92 23.96 0.95 -10.43
CA PHE A 92 22.92 1.70 -9.73
C PHE A 92 22.90 3.20 -10.08
N GLU A 93 24.07 3.80 -10.34
CA GLU A 93 24.15 5.19 -10.83
C GLU A 93 23.49 5.34 -12.21
N LYS A 94 23.71 4.39 -13.13
CA LYS A 94 23.03 4.38 -14.43
C LYS A 94 21.52 4.23 -14.28
N HIS A 95 21.06 3.28 -13.45
CA HIS A 95 19.64 3.11 -13.14
C HIS A 95 19.02 4.43 -12.64
N TYR A 96 19.69 5.06 -11.66
CA TYR A 96 19.24 6.31 -11.07
C TYR A 96 19.16 7.46 -12.11
N ARG A 97 20.17 7.59 -12.97
CA ARG A 97 20.19 8.62 -14.03
C ARG A 97 19.09 8.43 -15.07
N ILE A 98 18.81 7.20 -15.49
CA ILE A 98 17.74 6.92 -16.47
C ILE A 98 16.39 7.26 -15.83
N LYS A 99 16.20 6.89 -14.56
CA LYS A 99 14.99 7.22 -13.80
C LYS A 99 14.78 8.72 -13.63
N GLN A 100 15.84 9.49 -13.32
CA GLN A 100 15.74 10.96 -13.22
C GLN A 100 15.32 11.63 -14.54
N LYS A 101 15.66 11.03 -15.69
CA LYS A 101 15.25 11.54 -17.01
C LYS A 101 13.76 11.29 -17.33
N GLY A 102 13.03 10.59 -16.46
CA GLY A 102 11.60 10.30 -16.64
C GLY A 102 11.31 9.16 -17.63
N ASP A 103 12.32 8.39 -18.05
CA ASP A 103 12.16 7.31 -19.02
C ASP A 103 11.77 5.99 -18.33
N THR A 104 10.57 5.97 -17.73
CA THR A 104 10.05 4.80 -16.99
C THR A 104 9.68 3.62 -17.88
N HIS A 105 9.60 3.82 -19.20
CA HIS A 105 9.30 2.79 -20.21
C HIS A 105 10.51 2.39 -21.05
N SER A 106 11.71 2.78 -20.64
CA SER A 106 12.94 2.37 -21.30
C SER A 106 13.04 0.84 -21.34
N THR A 107 13.29 0.27 -22.51
CA THR A 107 13.59 -1.17 -22.69
C THR A 107 15.00 -1.54 -22.21
N SER A 108 15.67 -0.60 -21.55
CA SER A 108 17.00 -0.78 -21.02
C SER A 108 17.04 -1.84 -19.93
N ILE A 109 18.06 -2.69 -19.94
CA ILE A 109 18.36 -3.67 -18.88
C ILE A 109 18.48 -3.04 -17.49
N TYR A 110 18.87 -1.76 -17.41
CA TYR A 110 18.94 -1.02 -16.15
C TYR A 110 17.56 -0.68 -15.60
N MET A 111 16.50 -0.72 -16.41
CA MET A 111 15.10 -0.53 -15.98
C MET A 111 14.33 -1.86 -15.92
N ASP A 112 14.95 -2.98 -16.28
CA ASP A 112 14.31 -4.28 -16.10
C ASP A 112 14.26 -4.67 -14.62
N ARG A 113 13.03 -4.92 -14.13
CA ARG A 113 12.76 -5.19 -12.73
C ARG A 113 13.46 -6.45 -12.24
N ALA A 114 13.54 -7.50 -13.06
CA ALA A 114 14.22 -8.74 -12.71
C ALA A 114 15.72 -8.51 -12.50
N THR A 115 16.38 -7.77 -13.41
CA THR A 115 17.80 -7.41 -13.29
C THR A 115 18.09 -6.62 -12.02
N VAL A 116 17.28 -5.60 -11.74
CA VAL A 116 17.46 -4.77 -10.55
C VAL A 116 17.22 -5.59 -9.27
N GLN A 117 16.21 -6.48 -9.25
CA GLN A 117 15.96 -7.39 -8.12
C GLN A 117 17.13 -8.35 -7.88
N SER A 118 17.72 -8.91 -8.92
CA SER A 118 18.86 -9.83 -8.80
C SER A 118 20.12 -9.10 -8.30
N MET A 119 20.35 -7.86 -8.74
CA MET A 119 21.42 -7.01 -8.20
C MET A 119 21.16 -6.59 -6.74
N LEU A 120 19.92 -6.29 -6.35
CA LEU A 120 19.56 -6.00 -4.95
C LEU A 120 19.73 -7.21 -4.04
N SER A 121 19.34 -8.40 -4.52
CA SER A 121 19.50 -9.67 -3.82
C SER A 121 20.98 -9.98 -3.59
N PHE A 122 21.81 -9.72 -4.61
CA PHE A 122 23.27 -9.79 -4.51
C PHE A 122 23.82 -8.86 -3.42
N VAL A 123 23.42 -7.58 -3.40
CA VAL A 123 23.86 -6.62 -2.37
C VAL A 123 23.42 -7.05 -0.97
N ASN A 124 22.17 -7.50 -0.83
CA ASN A 124 21.62 -7.97 0.44
C ASN A 124 22.38 -9.19 0.97
N PHE A 125 22.67 -10.15 0.10
CA PHE A 125 23.45 -11.33 0.46
C PHE A 125 24.87 -10.99 0.92
N CYS A 126 25.54 -10.06 0.25
CA CYS A 126 26.87 -9.62 0.66
C CYS A 126 26.84 -8.96 2.04
N ARG A 127 25.86 -8.08 2.29
CA ARG A 127 25.68 -7.44 3.61
C ARG A 127 25.44 -8.46 4.74
N LEU A 128 24.56 -9.45 4.52
CA LEU A 128 24.30 -10.51 5.50
C LEU A 128 25.53 -11.39 5.74
N THR A 129 26.30 -11.64 4.69
CA THR A 129 27.54 -12.41 4.78
C THR A 129 28.61 -11.67 5.58
N GLU A 130 28.76 -10.37 5.36
CA GLU A 130 29.71 -9.51 6.10
C GLU A 130 29.44 -9.56 7.61
N LEU A 131 28.17 -9.54 8.03
CA LEU A 131 27.78 -9.64 9.44
C LEU A 131 28.14 -10.97 10.11
N SER A 132 28.22 -12.06 9.34
CA SER A 132 28.55 -13.40 9.85
C SER A 132 30.05 -13.72 9.83
N SER A 133 30.85 -12.88 9.18
CA SER A 133 32.27 -13.11 8.96
C SER A 133 33.09 -12.24 9.93
N ASN A 134 33.50 -12.81 11.07
CA ASN A 134 34.35 -12.10 12.05
C ASN A 134 35.79 -11.82 11.54
N GLU A 135 36.14 -12.28 10.34
CA GLU A 135 37.50 -12.23 9.79
C GLU A 135 37.53 -11.42 8.49
N GLY A 136 37.91 -10.14 8.58
CA GLY A 136 38.66 -9.40 7.56
C GLY A 136 38.13 -9.33 6.11
N THR A 137 36.92 -9.82 5.81
CA THR A 137 36.35 -9.74 4.46
C THR A 137 36.20 -8.28 4.06
N GLN A 138 36.82 -7.91 2.93
CA GLN A 138 36.70 -6.58 2.36
C GLN A 138 35.22 -6.24 2.14
N GLN A 139 34.80 -5.10 2.70
CA GLN A 139 33.44 -4.61 2.63
C GLN A 139 33.13 -4.06 1.24
N LEU A 140 31.90 -4.30 0.75
CA LEU A 140 31.42 -3.60 -0.44
C LEU A 140 31.12 -2.14 -0.07
N SER A 141 31.95 -1.21 -0.55
CA SER A 141 31.71 0.23 -0.39
C SER A 141 30.69 0.71 -1.42
N LEU A 142 29.40 0.63 -1.07
CA LEU A 142 28.30 0.97 -1.97
C LEU A 142 27.69 2.32 -1.65
N ASN A 143 27.23 3.03 -2.69
CA ASN A 143 26.40 4.21 -2.52
C ASN A 143 24.96 3.78 -2.24
N TYR A 144 24.61 3.66 -0.96
CA TYR A 144 23.29 3.19 -0.52
C TYR A 144 22.14 4.10 -0.94
N PHE A 145 22.37 5.38 -1.28
CA PHE A 145 21.33 6.27 -1.81
C PHE A 145 20.78 5.78 -3.17
N HIS A 146 21.67 5.39 -4.09
CA HIS A 146 21.26 4.83 -5.38
C HIS A 146 20.63 3.43 -5.22
N VAL A 147 21.16 2.63 -4.29
CA VAL A 147 20.62 1.29 -4.00
C VAL A 147 19.21 1.37 -3.42
N GLY A 148 18.95 2.29 -2.48
CA GLY A 148 17.61 2.53 -1.92
C GLY A 148 16.62 3.00 -2.99
N SER A 149 17.06 3.87 -3.90
CA SER A 149 16.25 4.34 -5.03
C SER A 149 15.86 3.22 -6.01
N ALA A 150 16.76 2.24 -6.20
CA ALA A 150 16.52 1.04 -6.99
C ALA A 150 15.62 0.04 -6.26
N ALA A 151 15.79 -0.14 -4.94
CA ALA A 151 14.90 -0.95 -4.11
C ALA A 151 13.46 -0.44 -4.16
N LYS A 152 13.27 0.89 -4.09
CA LYS A 152 11.94 1.51 -4.29
C LYS A 152 11.34 1.14 -5.65
N TYR A 153 12.13 1.14 -6.72
CA TYR A 153 11.65 0.80 -8.06
C TYR A 153 11.14 -0.65 -8.15
N CYS A 154 11.75 -1.57 -7.41
CA CYS A 154 11.33 -2.98 -7.36
C CYS A 154 10.16 -3.26 -6.41
N ASN A 155 9.58 -2.24 -5.79
CA ASN A 155 8.60 -2.32 -4.69
C ASN A 155 9.12 -3.06 -3.44
N ALA A 156 10.44 -3.00 -3.21
CA ALA A 156 11.06 -3.57 -2.02
C ALA A 156 11.22 -2.50 -0.93
N PHE A 157 10.10 -2.09 -0.32
CA PHE A 157 10.04 -0.87 0.50
C PHE A 157 10.83 -0.95 1.81
N PHE A 158 10.82 -2.10 2.49
CA PHE A 158 11.66 -2.29 3.70
C PHE A 158 13.15 -2.20 3.37
N THR A 159 13.54 -2.82 2.26
CA THR A 159 14.91 -2.77 1.75
C THR A 159 15.31 -1.34 1.34
N ALA A 160 14.37 -0.58 0.75
CA ALA A 160 14.58 0.82 0.41
C ALA A 160 14.82 1.68 1.65
N ILE A 161 13.99 1.54 2.69
CA ILE A 161 14.15 2.25 3.97
C ILE A 161 15.49 1.90 4.61
N LEU A 162 15.83 0.62 4.70
CA LEU A 162 17.10 0.19 5.28
C LEU A 162 18.31 0.83 4.59
N TYR A 163 18.35 0.81 3.25
CA TYR A 163 19.47 1.42 2.52
C TYR A 163 19.47 2.95 2.65
N SER A 164 18.30 3.57 2.69
CA SER A 164 18.17 4.99 2.98
C SER A 164 18.72 5.36 4.35
N GLU A 165 18.42 4.59 5.39
CA GLU A 165 18.95 4.79 6.75
C GLU A 165 20.46 4.57 6.83
N LEU A 166 20.98 3.53 6.16
CA LEU A 166 22.43 3.29 6.08
C LEU A 166 23.17 4.45 5.41
N TRP A 167 22.59 5.02 4.34
CA TRP A 167 23.16 6.20 3.71
C TRP A 167 23.12 7.43 4.63
N MET A 168 21.98 7.67 5.29
CA MET A 168 21.87 8.77 6.25
C MET A 168 22.92 8.66 7.36
N ASP A 169 23.12 7.46 7.91
CA ASP A 169 24.13 7.21 8.95
C ASP A 169 25.55 7.48 8.42
N SER A 170 25.88 7.08 7.19
CA SER A 170 27.19 7.39 6.61
C SER A 170 27.45 8.89 6.46
N GLU A 171 26.48 9.64 5.94
CA GLU A 171 26.60 11.09 5.72
C GLU A 171 26.64 11.85 7.07
N LEU A 172 25.83 11.42 8.05
CA LEU A 172 25.79 12.05 9.35
C LEU A 172 27.06 11.79 10.16
N ARG A 173 27.71 10.63 10.01
CA ARG A 173 29.02 10.37 10.63
C ARG A 173 30.09 11.30 10.07
N GLU A 174 30.13 11.47 8.75
CA GLU A 174 31.06 12.42 8.11
C GLU A 174 30.78 13.87 8.54
N TYR A 175 29.50 14.23 8.74
CA TYR A 175 29.12 15.57 9.19
C TYR A 175 29.39 15.81 10.69
N ALA A 176 29.16 14.81 11.56
CA ALA A 176 29.32 14.91 13.02
C ALA A 176 30.77 15.20 13.45
N ASP A 177 31.75 14.74 12.66
CA ASP A 177 33.16 15.05 12.89
C ASP A 177 33.49 16.54 12.65
N SER A 178 32.60 17.31 12.02
CA SER A 178 32.83 18.71 11.62
C SER A 178 32.15 19.77 12.50
N LYS A 179 30.98 19.49 13.11
CA LYS A 179 30.26 20.43 13.99
C LYS A 179 29.47 19.73 15.11
N GLY A 180 29.62 20.22 16.33
CA GLY A 180 29.02 19.69 17.55
C GLY A 180 27.49 19.57 17.53
N TYR A 181 27.00 18.57 18.29
CA TYR A 181 25.62 18.13 18.42
C TYR A 181 24.57 19.25 18.51
N SER A 182 23.77 19.39 17.45
CA SER A 182 22.45 20.06 17.51
C SER A 182 21.33 19.03 17.69
N ILE A 183 20.29 19.40 18.43
CA ILE A 183 19.06 18.64 18.75
C ILE A 183 18.08 18.65 17.56
N THR A 184 18.57 18.71 16.33
CA THR A 184 17.75 18.69 15.11
C THR A 184 17.59 17.27 14.59
N SER A 185 16.46 17.02 13.92
CA SER A 185 16.20 15.70 13.32
C SER A 185 17.28 15.34 12.29
N PRO A 186 17.62 14.05 12.11
CA PRO A 186 18.61 13.60 11.12
C PRO A 186 18.34 14.14 9.70
N LEU A 187 17.06 14.24 9.31
CA LEU A 187 16.63 14.73 8.01
C LEU A 187 16.81 16.24 7.83
N GLU A 188 16.59 17.04 8.88
CA GLU A 188 16.86 18.48 8.84
C GLU A 188 18.36 18.76 8.69
N LYS A 189 19.21 18.00 9.39
CA LYS A 189 20.67 18.10 9.24
C LYS A 189 21.14 17.80 7.82
N LEU A 190 20.53 16.80 7.18
CA LEU A 190 20.82 16.50 5.78
C LEU A 190 20.37 17.61 4.83
N SER A 191 19.29 18.33 5.16
CA SER A 191 18.86 19.50 4.39
C SER A 191 19.92 20.61 4.39
N ASP A 192 20.67 20.77 5.48
CA ASP A 192 21.78 21.72 5.58
C ASP A 192 22.99 21.32 4.71
N VAL A 193 23.21 20.01 4.48
CA VAL A 193 24.29 19.48 3.64
C VAL A 193 23.91 19.53 2.17
N SER A 194 22.74 18.97 1.83
CA SER A 194 22.27 18.79 0.46
C SER A 194 20.73 18.87 0.43
N LYS A 195 20.21 20.02 -0.01
CA LYS A 195 18.76 20.21 -0.12
C LYS A 195 18.10 19.26 -1.13
N THR A 196 18.79 18.96 -2.24
CA THR A 196 18.24 18.12 -3.31
C THR A 196 18.19 16.65 -2.90
N ASP A 197 19.23 16.15 -2.25
CA ASP A 197 19.28 14.73 -1.86
C ASP A 197 18.37 14.48 -0.66
N ALA A 198 18.29 15.43 0.27
CA ALA A 198 17.31 15.41 1.35
C ALA A 198 15.87 15.37 0.82
N GLN A 199 15.54 16.13 -0.22
CA GLN A 199 14.23 16.10 -0.87
C GLN A 199 13.91 14.73 -1.49
N VAL A 200 14.85 14.17 -2.24
CA VAL A 200 14.68 12.85 -2.86
C VAL A 200 14.52 11.77 -1.78
N LEU A 201 15.35 11.83 -0.74
CA LEU A 201 15.29 10.89 0.37
C LEU A 201 13.96 10.98 1.13
N GLN A 202 13.51 12.17 1.48
CA GLN A 202 12.22 12.36 2.17
C GLN A 202 11.06 11.84 1.32
N SER A 203 11.07 12.10 0.00
CA SER A 203 10.05 11.55 -0.90
C SER A 203 10.10 10.02 -0.98
N LEU A 204 11.30 9.43 -0.96
CA LEU A 204 11.50 7.98 -0.98
C LEU A 204 11.00 7.33 0.32
N LEU A 205 11.34 7.89 1.47
CA LEU A 205 10.90 7.41 2.79
C LEU A 205 9.39 7.54 2.92
N TRP A 206 8.83 8.71 2.57
CA TRP A 206 7.40 8.97 2.60
C TRP A 206 6.62 7.93 1.77
N GLU A 207 6.98 7.74 0.49
CA GLU A 207 6.34 6.73 -0.38
C GLU A 207 6.51 5.30 0.16
N SER A 208 7.66 4.98 0.76
CA SER A 208 7.94 3.64 1.27
C SER A 208 7.10 3.33 2.51
N TYR A 209 7.03 4.24 3.48
CA TYR A 209 6.19 4.07 4.66
C TYR A 209 4.70 4.11 4.33
N GLU A 210 4.27 4.97 3.39
CA GLU A 210 2.89 4.99 2.87
C GLU A 210 2.50 3.61 2.31
N LYS A 211 3.36 3.03 1.47
CA LYS A 211 3.08 1.71 0.88
C LYS A 211 3.12 0.59 1.90
N ILE A 212 3.99 0.64 2.91
CA ILE A 212 4.00 -0.33 4.01
C ILE A 212 2.73 -0.22 4.87
N GLY A 213 2.19 0.99 5.02
CA GLY A 213 1.01 1.28 5.85
C GLY A 213 1.33 1.81 7.25
N GLU A 214 2.56 2.29 7.49
CA GLU A 214 3.00 2.86 8.77
C GLU A 214 2.76 4.37 8.80
N ASN A 215 1.55 4.78 9.21
CA ASN A 215 1.15 6.19 9.24
C ASN A 215 1.99 7.04 10.21
N ASP A 216 2.38 6.48 11.36
CA ASP A 216 3.19 7.20 12.36
C ASP A 216 4.58 7.57 11.80
N ALA A 217 5.19 6.67 11.03
CA ALA A 217 6.50 6.91 10.41
C ALA A 217 6.43 7.97 9.30
N VAL A 218 5.29 8.07 8.61
CA VAL A 218 5.08 9.11 7.58
C VAL A 218 5.18 10.51 8.16
N HIS A 219 4.62 10.74 9.36
CA HIS A 219 4.74 12.02 10.05
C HIS A 219 6.19 12.40 10.38
N GLY A 220 7.06 11.40 10.58
CA GLY A 220 8.48 11.59 10.85
C GLY A 220 9.33 11.94 9.63
N CYS A 221 8.78 11.86 8.40
CA CYS A 221 9.54 12.06 7.17
C CYS A 221 9.76 13.53 6.76
N GLY A 222 9.26 14.49 7.55
CA GLY A 222 9.40 15.92 7.33
C GLY A 222 8.46 16.50 6.26
N ASP A 223 8.30 17.83 6.26
CA ASP A 223 7.21 18.51 5.53
C ASP A 223 7.55 18.92 4.08
N VAL A 224 8.71 18.54 3.55
CA VAL A 224 9.13 19.09 2.24
C VAL A 224 8.23 18.63 1.10
N HIS A 225 7.55 17.49 1.24
CA HIS A 225 6.55 17.00 0.28
C HIS A 225 5.27 17.87 0.28
N ILE A 226 4.91 18.47 1.42
CA ILE A 226 3.74 19.38 1.60
C ILE A 226 3.97 20.74 0.91
N ALA A 227 5.19 21.06 0.49
CA ALA A 227 5.45 22.29 -0.27
C ALA A 227 4.75 22.29 -1.64
N THR A 228 4.60 21.12 -2.26
CA THR A 228 3.96 20.99 -3.58
C THR A 228 2.46 20.74 -3.46
N ALA A 229 1.64 21.29 -4.36
CA ALA A 229 0.19 21.09 -4.34
C ALA A 229 -0.19 19.59 -4.42
N GLN A 230 0.50 18.84 -5.30
CA GLN A 230 0.29 17.40 -5.43
C GLN A 230 0.70 16.63 -4.16
N GLY A 231 1.80 17.02 -3.51
CA GLY A 231 2.23 16.40 -2.25
C GLY A 231 1.29 16.72 -1.08
N ARG A 232 0.75 17.95 -1.00
CA ARG A 232 -0.32 18.29 -0.04
C ARG A 232 -1.54 17.42 -0.22
N MET A 233 -1.95 17.23 -1.48
CA MET A 233 -3.13 16.42 -1.80
C MET A 233 -2.95 14.99 -1.32
N LYS A 234 -1.82 14.37 -1.66
CA LYS A 234 -1.47 13.01 -1.22
C LYS A 234 -1.42 12.90 0.30
N PHE A 235 -0.81 13.89 0.96
CA PHE A 235 -0.75 13.96 2.42
C PHE A 235 -2.15 14.00 3.05
N TYR A 236 -3.04 14.88 2.58
CA TYR A 236 -4.40 14.98 3.14
C TYR A 236 -5.25 13.73 2.87
N VAL A 237 -5.08 13.07 1.72
CA VAL A 237 -5.71 11.77 1.43
C VAL A 237 -5.25 10.72 2.44
N GLN A 238 -3.94 10.63 2.68
CA GLN A 238 -3.39 9.68 3.64
C GLN A 238 -3.86 9.95 5.08
N MET A 239 -3.93 11.21 5.47
CA MET A 239 -4.48 11.62 6.77
C MET A 239 -5.99 11.41 6.90
N LYS A 240 -6.64 10.88 5.85
CA LYS A 240 -8.09 10.70 5.75
C LYS A 240 -8.85 12.01 5.99
N ASN A 241 -8.20 13.14 5.72
CA ASN A 241 -8.76 14.47 5.93
C ASN A 241 -9.44 14.95 4.65
N TRP A 242 -10.57 14.29 4.34
CA TRP A 242 -11.31 14.52 3.10
C TRP A 242 -11.80 15.96 2.94
N SER A 243 -12.07 16.66 4.04
CA SER A 243 -12.43 18.08 4.01
C SER A 243 -11.33 18.96 3.43
N GLN A 244 -10.06 18.72 3.81
CA GLN A 244 -8.95 19.52 3.30
C GLN A 244 -8.62 19.16 1.84
N VAL A 245 -8.78 17.89 1.46
CA VAL A 245 -8.66 17.45 0.05
C VAL A 245 -9.67 18.21 -0.82
N ILE A 246 -10.94 18.25 -0.40
CA ILE A 246 -11.99 18.97 -1.13
C ILE A 246 -11.65 20.47 -1.22
N ASN A 247 -11.24 21.10 -0.12
CA ASN A 247 -10.87 22.52 -0.11
C ASN A 247 -9.70 22.82 -1.06
N GLU A 248 -8.65 22.01 -1.07
CA GLU A 248 -7.51 22.21 -1.99
C GLU A 248 -7.91 21.98 -3.45
N CYS A 249 -8.73 20.98 -3.74
CA CYS A 249 -9.29 20.76 -5.09
C CYS A 249 -10.10 21.98 -5.56
N GLU A 250 -10.93 22.56 -4.68
CA GLU A 250 -11.71 23.77 -4.96
C GLU A 250 -10.85 25.02 -5.16
N LEU A 251 -9.69 25.09 -4.49
CA LEU A 251 -8.72 26.17 -4.65
C LEU A 251 -7.95 26.06 -5.97
N LEU A 252 -7.51 24.85 -6.34
CA LEU A 252 -6.69 24.62 -7.53
C LEU A 252 -7.51 24.69 -8.82
N ARG A 253 -8.77 24.26 -8.80
CA ARG A 253 -9.72 24.26 -9.95
C ARG A 253 -9.12 23.72 -11.24
N ASP A 254 -8.32 22.67 -11.12
CA ASP A 254 -7.66 22.03 -12.24
C ASP A 254 -8.24 20.63 -12.44
N ASP A 255 -8.53 20.31 -13.70
CA ASP A 255 -9.16 19.07 -14.14
C ASP A 255 -8.33 17.84 -13.78
N ILE A 256 -7.00 18.01 -13.63
CA ILE A 256 -6.06 16.97 -13.23
C ILE A 256 -6.40 16.42 -11.83
N TYR A 257 -6.96 17.25 -10.95
CA TYR A 257 -7.29 16.85 -9.57
C TYR A 257 -8.75 16.45 -9.39
N ASN A 258 -9.55 16.37 -10.47
CA ASN A 258 -10.95 15.97 -10.35
C ASN A 258 -11.10 14.54 -9.81
N ASP A 259 -10.17 13.64 -10.15
CA ASP A 259 -10.19 12.27 -9.62
C ASP A 259 -9.98 12.24 -8.09
N TYR A 260 -9.11 13.11 -7.57
CA TYR A 260 -8.93 13.29 -6.12
C TYR A 260 -10.17 13.88 -5.45
N LEU A 261 -10.85 14.82 -6.11
CA LEU A 261 -12.09 15.41 -5.62
C LEU A 261 -13.21 14.36 -5.54
N VAL A 262 -13.43 13.61 -6.62
CA VAL A 262 -14.43 12.54 -6.67
C VAL A 262 -14.13 11.49 -5.60
N TYR A 263 -12.87 11.07 -5.47
CA TYR A 263 -12.45 10.12 -4.44
C TYR A 263 -12.74 10.66 -3.02
N ALA A 264 -12.36 11.89 -2.70
CA ALA A 264 -12.62 12.48 -1.38
C ALA A 264 -14.11 12.67 -1.09
N LEU A 265 -14.91 13.00 -2.10
CA LEU A 265 -16.37 13.07 -1.97
C LEU A 265 -16.97 11.68 -1.70
N ARG A 266 -16.47 10.61 -2.31
CA ARG A 266 -16.90 9.24 -2.01
C ARG A 266 -16.53 8.85 -0.57
N MET A 267 -15.28 9.05 -0.17
CA MET A 267 -14.80 8.66 1.15
C MET A 267 -15.43 9.48 2.29
N SER A 268 -15.82 10.73 2.03
CA SER A 268 -16.61 11.54 2.97
C SER A 268 -18.09 11.16 3.03
N GLY A 269 -18.58 10.27 2.16
CA GLY A 269 -19.97 9.85 2.09
C GLY A 269 -20.86 10.76 1.25
N LYS A 270 -20.33 11.72 0.48
CA LYS A 270 -21.09 12.65 -0.38
C LYS A 270 -21.33 12.10 -1.79
N TYR A 271 -21.87 10.87 -1.89
CA TYR A 271 -21.99 10.14 -3.16
C TYR A 271 -22.74 10.87 -4.29
N LYS A 272 -23.78 11.67 -3.96
CA LYS A 272 -24.52 12.43 -4.99
C LYS A 272 -23.62 13.47 -5.67
N MET A 273 -22.86 14.22 -4.88
CA MET A 273 -21.92 15.20 -5.40
C MET A 273 -20.79 14.52 -6.17
N ALA A 274 -20.30 13.38 -5.67
CA ALA A 274 -19.27 12.60 -6.37
C ALA A 274 -19.75 12.15 -7.77
N ALA A 275 -20.97 11.61 -7.87
CA ALA A 275 -21.55 11.16 -9.14
C ALA A 275 -21.84 12.30 -10.12
N GLU A 276 -22.09 13.53 -9.64
CA GLU A 276 -22.28 14.71 -10.49
C GLU A 276 -20.95 15.26 -11.03
N GLN A 277 -19.85 15.12 -10.27
CA GLN A 277 -18.51 15.60 -10.64
C GLN A 277 -17.72 14.56 -11.47
N SER A 278 -18.11 13.30 -11.45
CA SER A 278 -17.46 12.24 -12.20
C SER A 278 -17.67 12.40 -13.71
N LYS A 279 -16.59 12.42 -14.48
CA LYS A 279 -16.63 12.47 -15.96
C LYS A 279 -17.12 11.15 -16.57
N LYS A 280 -17.01 10.04 -15.84
CA LYS A 280 -17.49 8.70 -16.21
C LYS A 280 -18.69 8.32 -15.33
N HIS A 281 -19.45 7.32 -15.76
CA HIS A 281 -20.50 6.75 -14.92
C HIS A 281 -19.89 6.12 -13.66
N ASP A 282 -20.13 6.75 -12.50
CA ASP A 282 -19.66 6.26 -11.20
C ASP A 282 -20.58 5.14 -10.69
N TYR A 283 -20.31 3.92 -11.15
CA TYR A 283 -21.02 2.71 -10.70
C TYR A 283 -20.97 2.55 -9.17
N GLU A 284 -19.85 2.92 -8.55
CA GLU A 284 -19.65 2.86 -7.12
C GLU A 284 -20.61 3.76 -6.31
N CYS A 285 -20.91 4.94 -6.86
CA CYS A 285 -21.90 5.86 -6.29
C CYS A 285 -23.32 5.40 -6.62
N ALA A 286 -23.53 4.84 -7.82
CA ALA A 286 -24.84 4.41 -8.29
C ALA A 286 -25.45 3.31 -7.43
N TRP A 287 -24.71 2.22 -7.15
CA TRP A 287 -25.23 1.15 -6.28
C TRP A 287 -25.47 1.66 -4.85
N ARG A 288 -24.57 2.52 -4.31
CA ARG A 288 -24.74 3.13 -2.97
C ARG A 288 -25.95 4.06 -2.87
N LEU A 289 -26.31 4.76 -3.94
CA LEU A 289 -27.49 5.62 -4.02
C LEU A 289 -28.76 4.84 -4.41
N SER A 290 -28.66 3.52 -4.63
CA SER A 290 -29.74 2.69 -5.18
C SER A 290 -30.27 3.23 -6.52
N ASN A 291 -29.39 3.84 -7.32
CA ASN A 291 -29.72 4.32 -8.65
C ASN A 291 -29.44 3.21 -9.67
N TRP A 292 -30.49 2.53 -10.13
CA TRP A 292 -30.39 1.38 -11.04
C TRP A 292 -30.63 1.72 -12.52
N THR A 293 -30.52 2.99 -12.92
CA THR A 293 -30.80 3.42 -14.30
C THR A 293 -29.61 3.25 -15.25
N LEU A 294 -28.43 2.88 -14.74
CA LEU A 294 -27.22 2.74 -15.54
C LEU A 294 -27.17 1.38 -16.23
N GLU A 295 -26.61 1.35 -17.44
CA GLU A 295 -26.35 0.13 -18.19
C GLU A 295 -25.25 -0.71 -17.52
N ALA A 296 -25.39 -2.04 -17.61
CA ALA A 296 -24.41 -2.98 -17.08
C ALA A 296 -23.05 -2.78 -17.77
N ASN A 297 -21.98 -2.79 -16.97
CA ASN A 297 -20.61 -2.66 -17.46
C ASN A 297 -19.76 -3.81 -16.95
N GLU A 298 -18.98 -4.42 -17.85
CA GLU A 298 -18.13 -5.56 -17.57
C GLU A 298 -16.64 -5.20 -17.44
N ASP A 299 -16.25 -3.97 -17.77
CA ASP A 299 -14.84 -3.56 -17.88
C ASP A 299 -14.20 -3.16 -16.54
N ASP A 300 -15.01 -2.83 -15.53
CA ASP A 300 -14.54 -2.39 -14.21
C ASP A 300 -15.19 -3.19 -13.08
N TYR A 301 -14.44 -3.40 -11.99
CA TYR A 301 -14.93 -4.03 -10.76
C TYR A 301 -16.21 -3.37 -10.25
N SER A 302 -16.26 -2.04 -10.24
CA SER A 302 -17.43 -1.28 -9.76
C SER A 302 -18.67 -1.55 -10.63
N GLY A 303 -18.48 -1.69 -11.95
CA GLY A 303 -19.53 -2.02 -12.91
C GLY A 303 -20.03 -3.45 -12.75
N LEU A 304 -19.12 -4.42 -12.56
CA LEU A 304 -19.47 -5.82 -12.31
C LEU A 304 -20.22 -5.99 -10.99
N LEU A 305 -19.78 -5.31 -9.93
CA LEU A 305 -20.48 -5.31 -8.64
C LEU A 305 -21.88 -4.70 -8.75
N TYR A 306 -22.00 -3.55 -9.43
CA TYR A 306 -23.30 -2.91 -9.69
C TYR A 306 -24.24 -3.86 -10.44
N SER A 307 -23.76 -4.52 -11.50
CA SER A 307 -24.54 -5.45 -12.32
C SER A 307 -24.98 -6.68 -11.51
N ALA A 308 -24.11 -7.19 -10.63
CA ALA A 308 -24.46 -8.27 -9.71
C ALA A 308 -25.55 -7.85 -8.71
N ILE A 309 -25.48 -6.66 -8.10
CA ILE A 309 -26.53 -6.20 -7.17
C ILE A 309 -27.83 -5.90 -7.93
N MET A 310 -27.74 -5.34 -9.13
CA MET A 310 -28.88 -5.09 -10.01
C MET A 310 -29.64 -6.38 -10.32
N SER A 311 -28.93 -7.47 -10.64
CA SER A 311 -29.54 -8.79 -10.93
C SER A 311 -30.38 -9.36 -9.77
N ILE A 312 -29.96 -9.11 -8.52
CA ILE A 312 -30.71 -9.51 -7.31
C ILE A 312 -32.01 -8.72 -7.19
N ARG A 313 -31.99 -7.43 -7.53
CA ARG A 313 -33.15 -6.54 -7.41
C ARG A 313 -34.17 -6.70 -8.53
N THR A 314 -33.74 -7.09 -9.72
CA THR A 314 -34.62 -7.30 -10.89
C THR A 314 -35.20 -8.72 -10.97
N GLU A 315 -35.02 -9.55 -9.94
CA GLU A 315 -35.44 -10.97 -9.90
C GLU A 315 -34.93 -11.80 -11.09
N SER A 316 -33.80 -11.40 -11.67
CA SER A 316 -33.14 -12.20 -12.70
C SER A 316 -32.54 -13.49 -12.09
N SER A 317 -32.42 -14.54 -12.90
CA SER A 317 -31.92 -15.86 -12.47
C SER A 317 -30.64 -15.73 -11.61
N ASN A 318 -30.57 -16.48 -10.51
CA ASN A 318 -29.37 -16.57 -9.66
C ASN A 318 -28.10 -16.88 -10.48
N GLU A 319 -28.25 -17.52 -11.63
CA GLU A 319 -27.18 -17.81 -12.59
C GLU A 319 -26.54 -16.53 -13.17
N THR A 320 -27.34 -15.49 -13.43
CA THR A 320 -26.84 -14.21 -13.96
C THR A 320 -26.03 -13.45 -12.91
N ARG A 321 -26.48 -13.48 -11.65
CA ARG A 321 -25.72 -12.97 -10.50
C ARG A 321 -24.39 -13.68 -10.37
N ASP A 322 -24.41 -15.01 -10.37
CA ASP A 322 -23.21 -15.82 -10.18
C ASP A 322 -22.20 -15.63 -11.33
N LEU A 323 -22.69 -15.41 -12.56
CA LEU A 323 -21.84 -15.05 -13.70
C LEU A 323 -21.08 -13.74 -13.46
N TYR A 324 -21.77 -12.65 -13.09
CA TYR A 324 -21.12 -11.36 -12.83
C TYR A 324 -20.18 -11.40 -11.63
N VAL A 325 -20.55 -12.13 -10.57
CA VAL A 325 -19.67 -12.31 -9.41
C VAL A 325 -18.40 -13.07 -9.78
N ASN A 326 -18.50 -14.14 -10.58
CA ASN A 326 -17.32 -14.90 -10.99
C ASN A 326 -16.41 -14.05 -11.89
N LYS A 327 -16.96 -13.30 -12.85
CA LYS A 327 -16.18 -12.32 -13.63
C LYS A 327 -15.48 -11.29 -12.72
N ALA A 328 -16.16 -10.79 -11.70
CA ALA A 328 -15.57 -9.85 -10.74
C ALA A 328 -14.47 -10.48 -9.88
N ARG A 329 -14.60 -11.76 -9.52
CA ARG A 329 -13.56 -12.51 -8.79
C ARG A 329 -12.32 -12.67 -9.66
N ASP A 330 -12.49 -13.11 -10.90
CA ASP A 330 -11.39 -13.27 -11.86
C ASP A 330 -10.68 -11.92 -12.08
N PHE A 331 -11.44 -10.84 -12.25
CA PHE A 331 -10.88 -9.49 -12.37
C PHE A 331 -10.05 -9.06 -11.15
N VAL A 332 -10.48 -9.38 -9.93
CA VAL A 332 -9.72 -9.05 -8.71
C VAL A 332 -8.45 -9.89 -8.59
N VAL A 333 -8.52 -11.18 -8.94
CA VAL A 333 -7.37 -12.09 -8.89
C VAL A 333 -6.32 -11.68 -9.90
N ASP A 334 -6.72 -11.49 -11.17
CA ASP A 334 -5.81 -11.22 -12.27
C ASP A 334 -5.15 -9.85 -12.17
N ASN A 335 -5.92 -8.80 -11.84
CA ASN A 335 -5.39 -7.43 -11.84
C ASN A 335 -4.71 -7.03 -10.53
N TYR A 336 -5.13 -7.58 -9.38
CA TYR A 336 -4.64 -7.13 -8.08
C TYR A 336 -3.80 -8.20 -7.36
N LEU A 337 -4.34 -9.40 -7.13
CA LEU A 337 -3.66 -10.41 -6.30
C LEU A 337 -2.47 -11.06 -7.01
N ALA A 338 -2.55 -11.31 -8.32
CA ALA A 338 -1.47 -11.91 -9.10
C ALA A 338 -0.20 -11.03 -9.11
N HIS A 339 -0.36 -9.73 -8.93
CA HIS A 339 0.72 -8.74 -8.93
C HIS A 339 1.04 -8.18 -7.55
N ALA A 340 0.36 -8.65 -6.49
CA ALA A 340 0.57 -8.18 -5.13
C ALA A 340 1.96 -8.60 -4.62
N SER A 341 2.69 -7.66 -4.01
CA SER A 341 4.00 -7.94 -3.42
C SER A 341 3.81 -8.63 -2.06
N LEU A 342 4.43 -9.79 -1.89
CA LEU A 342 4.46 -10.50 -0.60
C LEU A 342 5.20 -9.73 0.50
N GLU A 343 5.98 -8.71 0.16
CA GLU A 343 6.67 -7.87 1.14
C GLU A 343 5.74 -6.87 1.83
N VAL A 344 4.59 -6.55 1.23
CA VAL A 344 3.70 -5.48 1.71
C VAL A 344 2.33 -6.05 2.05
N ALA A 345 2.09 -6.26 3.34
CA ALA A 345 0.79 -6.69 3.85
C ALA A 345 -0.36 -5.74 3.46
N ASN A 346 -0.08 -4.43 3.38
CA ASN A 346 -1.11 -3.43 3.08
C ASN A 346 -1.75 -3.62 1.69
N SER A 347 -0.96 -4.11 0.73
CA SER A 347 -1.40 -4.30 -0.66
C SER A 347 -2.50 -5.35 -0.83
N ILE A 348 -2.66 -6.22 0.17
CA ILE A 348 -3.58 -7.37 0.14
C ILE A 348 -4.96 -7.00 0.72
N TYR A 349 -5.07 -5.95 1.55
CA TYR A 349 -6.34 -5.61 2.19
C TYR A 349 -7.41 -5.13 1.21
N GLU A 350 -7.07 -4.26 0.27
CA GLU A 350 -8.04 -3.77 -0.73
C GLU A 350 -8.60 -4.91 -1.60
N PRO A 351 -7.78 -5.82 -2.17
CA PRO A 351 -8.29 -6.96 -2.93
C PRO A 351 -9.14 -7.92 -2.08
N LEU A 352 -8.73 -8.20 -0.84
CA LEU A 352 -9.51 -9.05 0.06
C LEU A 352 -10.85 -8.42 0.45
N ALA A 353 -10.89 -7.11 0.66
CA ALA A 353 -12.13 -6.37 0.94
C ALA A 353 -13.10 -6.42 -0.26
N LYS A 354 -12.58 -6.28 -1.48
CA LYS A 354 -13.36 -6.46 -2.72
C LYS A 354 -13.93 -7.87 -2.84
N LEU A 355 -13.12 -8.90 -2.60
CA LEU A 355 -13.58 -10.30 -2.59
C LEU A 355 -14.61 -10.57 -1.48
N ARG A 356 -14.43 -9.97 -0.31
CA ARG A 356 -15.40 -10.08 0.78
C ARG A 356 -16.72 -9.44 0.41
N THR A 357 -16.71 -8.27 -0.22
CA THR A 357 -17.92 -7.60 -0.71
C THR A 357 -18.66 -8.49 -1.71
N LEU A 358 -17.94 -9.12 -2.65
CA LEU A 358 -18.53 -10.09 -3.59
C LEU A 358 -19.10 -11.33 -2.89
N ARG A 359 -18.48 -11.77 -1.80
CA ARG A 359 -19.02 -12.86 -0.98
C ARG A 359 -20.36 -12.49 -0.35
N GLU A 360 -20.50 -11.27 0.18
CA GLU A 360 -21.78 -10.80 0.74
C GLU A 360 -22.89 -10.74 -0.34
N VAL A 361 -22.55 -10.48 -1.60
CA VAL A 361 -23.51 -10.53 -2.73
C VAL A 361 -23.97 -11.97 -3.04
N THR A 362 -23.09 -12.96 -2.79
CA THR A 362 -23.41 -14.38 -3.03
C THR A 362 -24.13 -15.07 -1.89
N GLU A 363 -23.87 -14.67 -0.64
CA GLU A 363 -24.56 -15.19 0.54
C GLU A 363 -26.02 -14.72 0.54
N GLU A 364 -26.95 -15.57 1.01
CA GLU A 364 -28.38 -15.21 0.99
C GLU A 364 -28.67 -13.97 1.84
N PRO A 365 -29.48 -13.02 1.32
CA PRO A 365 -29.91 -11.84 2.08
C PRO A 365 -30.79 -12.29 3.24
N GLY A 366 -30.23 -12.39 4.45
CA GLY A 366 -31.00 -12.79 5.63
C GLY A 366 -30.25 -13.60 6.68
N ALA A 367 -29.05 -14.11 6.38
CA ALA A 367 -28.20 -14.66 7.43
C ALA A 367 -27.83 -13.54 8.41
N SER A 368 -28.19 -13.70 9.69
CA SER A 368 -27.62 -12.90 10.78
C SER A 368 -26.11 -12.89 10.60
N ILE A 369 -25.47 -11.75 10.93
CA ILE A 369 -24.02 -11.66 11.04
C ILE A 369 -23.58 -12.91 11.80
N PRO A 370 -22.70 -13.77 11.20
CA PRO A 370 -22.26 -14.96 11.89
C PRO A 370 -21.82 -14.54 13.29
N HIS A 371 -22.21 -15.29 14.31
CA HIS A 371 -21.91 -14.96 15.72
C HIS A 371 -20.39 -14.79 15.99
N ASP A 372 -19.57 -15.17 15.01
CA ASP A 372 -18.17 -14.79 14.79
C ASP A 372 -17.91 -13.29 14.47
N ALA A 373 -18.91 -12.41 14.62
CA ALA A 373 -18.86 -10.94 14.46
C ALA A 373 -17.72 -10.22 15.21
N SER A 374 -16.95 -10.96 16.03
CA SER A 374 -15.68 -10.53 16.64
C SER A 374 -14.67 -9.93 15.64
N TYR A 375 -14.73 -10.29 14.36
CA TYR A 375 -13.81 -9.76 13.34
C TYR A 375 -14.04 -8.26 13.04
N PHE A 376 -15.29 -7.81 12.92
CA PHE A 376 -15.61 -6.40 12.61
C PHE A 376 -15.25 -5.43 13.73
N THR A 377 -15.14 -5.93 14.97
CA THR A 377 -14.84 -5.10 16.13
C THR A 377 -13.36 -4.77 16.32
N ARG A 378 -12.45 -5.49 15.63
CA ARG A 378 -10.99 -5.30 15.80
C ARG A 378 -10.38 -4.32 14.78
N ASP A 379 -11.01 -4.14 13.62
CA ASP A 379 -10.40 -3.45 12.47
C ASP A 379 -10.99 -2.05 12.18
N VAL A 380 -11.44 -1.30 13.19
CA VAL A 380 -11.97 0.08 13.01
C VAL A 380 -10.94 0.98 12.31
N ASP A 381 -9.65 0.74 12.54
CA ASP A 381 -8.53 1.49 11.95
C ASP A 381 -8.49 1.39 10.41
N LYS A 382 -9.11 0.35 9.83
CA LYS A 382 -9.19 0.07 8.39
C LYS A 382 -10.60 0.28 7.83
N TRP A 383 -11.26 1.35 8.28
CA TRP A 383 -12.60 1.75 7.85
C TRP A 383 -12.81 1.75 6.33
N GLU A 384 -11.82 2.15 5.54
CA GLU A 384 -11.91 2.24 4.07
C GLU A 384 -12.23 0.91 3.40
N HIS A 385 -11.75 -0.19 3.98
CA HIS A 385 -12.01 -1.55 3.50
C HIS A 385 -13.30 -2.14 4.07
N LEU A 386 -13.71 -1.65 5.24
CA LEU A 386 -14.89 -2.12 5.95
C LEU A 386 -16.18 -1.46 5.44
N GLU A 387 -16.14 -0.18 5.09
CA GLU A 387 -17.31 0.59 4.64
C GLU A 387 -18.04 -0.06 3.46
N PRO A 388 -17.37 -0.49 2.36
CA PRO A 388 -18.06 -1.05 1.20
C PRO A 388 -18.81 -2.34 1.53
N ILE A 389 -18.25 -3.16 2.43
CA ILE A 389 -18.84 -4.42 2.90
C ILE A 389 -20.14 -4.14 3.66
N LEU A 390 -20.10 -3.18 4.60
CA LEU A 390 -21.27 -2.79 5.39
C LEU A 390 -22.36 -2.16 4.51
N SER A 391 -21.97 -1.29 3.57
CA SER A 391 -22.88 -0.65 2.62
C SER A 391 -23.55 -1.67 1.69
N ALA A 392 -22.80 -2.65 1.16
CA ALA A 392 -23.35 -3.72 0.35
C ALA A 392 -24.34 -4.59 1.15
N ARG A 393 -23.98 -4.98 2.38
CA ARG A 393 -24.87 -5.75 3.26
C ARG A 393 -26.14 -4.98 3.60
N MET A 394 -26.08 -3.68 3.85
CA MET A 394 -27.27 -2.87 4.11
C MET A 394 -28.22 -2.89 2.91
N ILE A 395 -27.71 -2.76 1.70
CA ILE A 395 -28.51 -2.77 0.47
C ILE A 395 -29.11 -4.15 0.21
N LEU A 396 -28.42 -5.23 0.57
CA LEU A 396 -28.88 -6.59 0.35
C LEU A 396 -29.79 -7.10 1.49
N SER A 397 -29.74 -6.51 2.69
CA SER A 397 -30.49 -7.00 3.85
C SER A 397 -32.01 -6.99 3.65
N ASN A 398 -32.68 -8.05 4.12
CA ASN A 398 -34.14 -8.09 4.23
C ASN A 398 -34.64 -7.00 5.19
N PRO A 399 -35.85 -6.45 4.99
CA PRO A 399 -36.41 -5.38 5.82
C PRO A 399 -36.50 -5.75 7.32
N ALA A 400 -36.66 -7.03 7.65
CA ALA A 400 -36.68 -7.51 9.03
C ALA A 400 -35.31 -7.41 9.74
N CYS A 401 -34.21 -7.59 9.02
CA CYS A 401 -32.85 -7.56 9.58
C CYS A 401 -32.14 -6.21 9.35
N GLN A 402 -32.63 -5.39 8.42
CA GLN A 402 -32.08 -4.10 8.03
C GLN A 402 -31.93 -3.14 9.23
N ALA A 403 -32.87 -3.20 10.18
CA ALA A 403 -32.86 -2.33 11.34
C ALA A 403 -31.70 -2.65 12.30
N VAL A 404 -31.33 -3.93 12.45
CA VAL A 404 -30.21 -4.33 13.32
C VAL A 404 -28.87 -4.09 12.62
N THR A 405 -28.76 -4.45 11.34
CA THR A 405 -27.53 -4.26 10.57
C THR A 405 -27.18 -2.78 10.40
N SER A 406 -28.18 -1.92 10.24
CA SER A 406 -27.97 -0.46 10.16
C SER A 406 -27.46 0.15 11.46
N LEU A 407 -27.97 -0.30 12.62
CA LEU A 407 -27.46 0.14 13.93
C LEU A 407 -25.99 -0.24 14.15
N GLU A 408 -25.64 -1.48 13.85
CA GLU A 408 -24.26 -1.95 14.01
C GLU A 408 -23.31 -1.21 13.06
N ALA A 409 -23.71 -1.03 11.80
CA ALA A 409 -22.94 -0.27 10.83
C ALA A 409 -22.77 1.20 11.25
N ALA A 410 -23.82 1.83 11.79
CA ALA A 410 -23.76 3.19 12.31
C ALA A 410 -22.81 3.33 13.50
N ALA A 411 -22.85 2.38 14.44
CA ALA A 411 -21.95 2.36 15.59
C ALA A 411 -20.47 2.19 15.19
N LEU A 412 -20.18 1.36 14.19
CA LEU A 412 -18.83 1.18 13.65
C LEU A 412 -18.37 2.44 12.89
N ALA A 413 -19.21 3.01 12.03
CA ALA A 413 -18.92 4.24 11.30
C ALA A 413 -18.64 5.42 12.25
N ARG A 414 -19.40 5.51 13.35
CA ARG A 414 -19.17 6.51 14.39
C ARG A 414 -17.79 6.34 15.05
N LYS A 415 -17.44 5.13 15.46
CA LYS A 415 -16.11 4.83 16.05
C LYS A 415 -14.95 5.15 15.10
N ALA A 416 -15.16 4.99 13.79
CA ALA A 416 -14.19 5.34 12.76
C ALA A 416 -14.12 6.85 12.45
N GLY A 417 -14.98 7.69 13.05
CA GLY A 417 -15.06 9.13 12.76
C GLY A 417 -15.79 9.48 11.45
N ALA A 418 -16.43 8.52 10.80
CA ALA A 418 -17.16 8.69 9.54
C ALA A 418 -18.63 9.15 9.78
N PHE A 419 -18.80 10.34 10.35
CA PHE A 419 -20.09 10.82 10.86
C PHE A 419 -21.19 10.91 9.80
N LEU A 420 -20.88 11.34 8.57
CA LEU A 420 -21.90 11.47 7.51
C LEU A 420 -22.42 10.10 7.07
N ILE A 421 -21.54 9.10 6.99
CA ILE A 421 -21.89 7.72 6.63
C ILE A 421 -22.72 7.08 7.76
N ALA A 422 -22.30 7.30 9.01
CA ALA A 422 -23.06 6.85 10.18
C ALA A 422 -24.48 7.44 10.20
N HIS A 423 -24.64 8.72 9.84
CA HIS A 423 -25.96 9.35 9.74
C HIS A 423 -26.82 8.74 8.63
N LYS A 424 -26.21 8.39 7.49
CA LYS A 424 -26.90 7.70 6.40
C LYS A 424 -27.41 6.32 6.80
N PHE A 425 -26.62 5.56 7.57
CA PHE A 425 -27.08 4.26 8.07
C PHE A 425 -28.29 4.39 9.01
N LEU A 426 -28.38 5.49 9.77
CA LEU A 426 -29.54 5.77 10.63
C LEU A 426 -30.72 6.41 9.89
N GLN A 427 -30.57 6.77 8.62
CA GLN A 427 -31.63 7.38 7.83
C GLN A 427 -32.77 6.37 7.61
N GLY A 428 -33.99 6.71 8.03
CA GLY A 428 -35.14 5.80 7.97
C GLY A 428 -35.41 5.02 9.27
N ALA A 429 -34.66 5.27 10.34
CA ALA A 429 -34.84 4.60 11.62
C ALA A 429 -36.21 4.81 12.29
N GLU A 430 -36.96 5.83 11.87
CA GLU A 430 -38.35 6.05 12.30
C GLU A 430 -39.25 4.84 11.99
N SER A 431 -38.96 4.15 10.89
CA SER A 431 -39.73 2.98 10.42
C SER A 431 -39.43 1.69 11.19
N PHE A 432 -38.39 1.67 12.04
CA PHE A 432 -37.98 0.47 12.78
C PHE A 432 -38.95 0.13 13.91
N GLU A 433 -38.90 -1.11 14.41
CA GLU A 433 -39.61 -1.51 15.63
C GLU A 433 -39.21 -0.64 16.83
N THR A 434 -40.11 -0.49 17.80
CA THR A 434 -39.97 0.45 18.93
C THR A 434 -38.66 0.26 19.71
N THR A 435 -38.22 -0.98 19.92
CA THR A 435 -36.98 -1.31 20.65
C THR A 435 -35.73 -0.85 19.88
N VAL A 436 -35.67 -1.16 18.59
CA VAL A 436 -34.57 -0.83 17.68
C VAL A 436 -34.53 0.67 17.40
N ARG A 437 -35.70 1.31 17.33
CA ARG A 437 -35.83 2.77 17.21
C ARG A 437 -35.21 3.51 18.39
N HIS A 438 -35.48 3.06 19.63
CA HIS A 438 -34.85 3.67 20.81
C HIS A 438 -33.31 3.53 20.78
N GLN A 439 -32.79 2.41 20.26
CA GLN A 439 -31.35 2.23 20.06
C GLN A 439 -30.80 3.17 18.98
N ALA A 440 -31.54 3.37 17.89
CA ALA A 440 -31.15 4.29 16.82
C ALA A 440 -31.05 5.73 17.32
N VAL A 441 -32.03 6.20 18.10
CA VAL A 441 -32.02 7.55 18.68
C VAL A 441 -30.85 7.71 19.67
N LEU A 442 -30.51 6.66 20.43
CA LEU A 442 -29.35 6.68 21.33
C LEU A 442 -28.03 6.80 20.54
N GLU A 443 -27.85 6.04 19.46
CA GLU A 443 -26.67 6.15 18.60
C GLU A 443 -26.63 7.48 17.82
N GLU A 444 -27.77 8.02 17.39
CA GLU A 444 -27.86 9.36 16.79
C GLU A 444 -27.40 10.43 17.79
N ALA A 445 -27.83 10.36 19.05
CA ALA A 445 -27.39 11.29 20.08
C ALA A 445 -25.87 11.23 20.27
N LYS A 446 -25.27 10.02 20.29
CA LYS A 446 -23.80 9.86 20.40
C LYS A 446 -23.07 10.40 19.18
N LEU A 447 -23.60 10.18 17.99
CA LEU A 447 -23.06 10.71 16.74
C LEU A 447 -23.04 12.24 16.75
N VAL A 448 -24.14 12.87 17.16
CA VAL A 448 -24.26 14.34 17.23
C VAL A 448 -23.36 14.93 18.32
N TRP A 449 -23.11 14.20 19.40
CA TRP A 449 -22.15 14.59 20.43
C TRP A 449 -20.73 14.63 19.86
N GLU A 450 -20.31 13.54 19.21
CA GLU A 450 -18.97 13.40 18.63
C GLU A 450 -18.74 14.33 17.44
N SER A 451 -19.80 14.72 16.72
CA SER A 451 -19.73 15.73 15.66
C SER A 451 -19.60 17.17 16.18
N GLY A 452 -19.61 17.39 17.51
CA GLY A 452 -19.41 18.70 18.14
C GLY A 452 -20.69 19.45 18.56
N CYS A 453 -21.88 18.89 18.38
CA CYS A 453 -23.17 19.55 18.67
C CYS A 453 -23.76 19.10 20.02
N SER A 454 -23.12 19.50 21.13
CA SER A 454 -23.47 19.03 22.49
C SER A 454 -24.91 19.32 22.92
N LEU A 455 -25.48 20.47 22.54
CA LEU A 455 -26.86 20.84 22.91
C LEU A 455 -27.90 19.94 22.25
N ARG A 456 -27.74 19.65 20.95
CA ARG A 456 -28.66 18.78 20.20
C ARG A 456 -28.59 17.35 20.71
N ALA A 457 -27.39 16.85 21.00
CA ALA A 457 -27.19 15.53 21.58
C ALA A 457 -27.88 15.38 22.96
N LYS A 458 -27.73 16.39 23.84
CA LYS A 458 -28.41 16.41 25.14
C LYS A 458 -29.92 16.48 25.01
N TYR A 459 -30.44 17.22 24.03
CA TYR A 459 -31.87 17.28 23.74
C TYR A 459 -32.42 15.91 23.32
N LEU A 460 -31.77 15.24 22.36
CA LEU A 460 -32.18 13.90 21.90
C LEU A 460 -32.18 12.85 23.02
N LEU A 461 -31.15 12.86 23.88
CA LEU A 461 -31.11 11.97 25.06
C LEU A 461 -32.23 12.27 26.06
N LYS A 462 -32.51 13.56 26.31
CA LYS A 462 -33.59 13.95 27.22
C LYS A 462 -34.94 13.51 26.68
N GLU A 463 -35.18 13.69 25.38
CA GLU A 463 -36.37 13.22 24.71
C GLU A 463 -36.51 11.70 24.81
N LEU A 464 -35.44 10.95 24.54
CA LEU A 464 -35.39 9.50 24.71
C LEU A 464 -35.79 9.09 26.14
N LEU A 465 -35.20 9.72 27.17
CA LEU A 465 -35.47 9.40 28.58
C LEU A 465 -36.92 9.70 29.01
N THR A 466 -37.64 10.56 28.29
CA THR A 466 -39.07 10.84 28.56
C THR A 466 -40.03 9.81 27.94
N GLN A 467 -39.58 8.94 27.04
CA GLN A 467 -40.42 7.96 26.37
C GLN A 467 -40.75 6.78 27.29
N LYS A 468 -42.02 6.33 27.25
CA LYS A 468 -42.50 5.14 27.97
C LYS A 468 -42.27 3.88 27.11
N ASN A 469 -42.00 2.73 27.74
CA ASN A 469 -41.75 1.42 27.09
C ASN A 469 -40.35 1.23 26.47
N MET A 470 -39.30 1.75 27.12
CA MET A 470 -37.92 1.51 26.70
C MET A 470 -37.39 0.17 27.25
N SER A 471 -36.52 -0.51 26.51
CA SER A 471 -35.86 -1.70 27.04
C SER A 471 -34.90 -1.32 28.19
N PRO A 472 -34.76 -2.17 29.23
CA PRO A 472 -33.94 -1.84 30.40
C PRO A 472 -32.47 -1.55 30.06
N THR A 473 -31.93 -2.25 29.06
CA THR A 473 -30.55 -2.08 28.59
C THR A 473 -30.32 -0.73 27.92
N VAL A 474 -31.25 -0.29 27.07
CA VAL A 474 -31.17 1.00 26.38
C VAL A 474 -31.36 2.14 27.38
N HIS A 475 -32.27 1.98 28.33
CA HIS A 475 -32.51 2.97 29.39
C HIS A 475 -31.27 3.16 30.29
N ALA A 476 -30.65 2.06 30.73
CA ALA A 476 -29.42 2.12 31.52
C ALA A 476 -28.28 2.80 30.74
N ASN A 477 -28.08 2.41 29.48
CA ASN A 477 -27.05 3.03 28.63
C ASN A 477 -27.30 4.51 28.39
N ALA A 478 -28.56 4.91 28.17
CA ALA A 478 -28.92 6.31 27.98
C ALA A 478 -28.65 7.15 29.25
N LEU A 479 -28.99 6.64 30.43
CA LEU A 479 -28.70 7.32 31.71
C LEU A 479 -27.20 7.44 31.97
N ILE A 480 -26.42 6.38 31.73
CA ILE A 480 -24.96 6.42 31.86
C ILE A 480 -24.38 7.47 30.92
N THR A 481 -24.76 7.42 29.64
CA THR A 481 -24.27 8.37 28.62
C THR A 481 -24.63 9.81 29.00
N TYR A 482 -25.87 10.05 29.43
CA TYR A 482 -26.32 11.38 29.85
C TYR A 482 -25.57 11.88 31.09
N GLY A 483 -25.34 11.02 32.08
CA GLY A 483 -24.53 11.33 33.25
C GLY A 483 -23.10 11.71 32.88
N THR A 484 -22.47 10.94 31.97
CA THR A 484 -21.11 11.23 31.50
C THR A 484 -20.97 12.53 30.70
N TRP A 485 -22.04 13.00 30.04
CA TRP A 485 -22.02 14.26 29.29
C TRP A 485 -22.38 15.50 30.13
N LEU A 486 -22.83 15.28 31.36
CA LEU A 486 -23.14 16.31 32.34
C LEU A 486 -22.02 16.51 33.37
N ALA A 487 -21.27 15.45 33.68
CA ALA A 487 -19.99 15.55 34.38
C ALA A 487 -18.97 16.30 33.52
#